data_AF-A0A9X0CR75-F1
#
_entry.id   AF-A0A9X0CR75-F1
#
_cell.length_a   1.000
_cell.length_b   1.000
_cell.length_c   1.000
_cell.angle_alpha   90.00
_cell.angle_beta   90.00
_cell.angle_gamma   90.00
#
_symmetry.space_group_name_H-M   'P 1'
#
loop_
_entity.id
_entity.type
_entity.pdbx_description
1 polymer ?
#
loop_
_entity_poly.entity_id
_entity_poly.type
_entity_poly.pdbx_seq_one_letter_code
_entity_poly.pdbx_strand_id
1 'polypeptide(L)'
;MKNASDSSDPLILKLANLTMLYKQRLEQLGVESPDVHPTRLKDQLLFHIPKLQAHRQGRDVMLAFENDVGSILSQASKYGEAIHLAKAAGIIRRDMLHQKSNFSSTFNDTDLEQAVPPSLLQFYNCFAKYKEGTDVHRHSKDREPPFAVYMGLYVFAKTRKRQIIEMLHENGLSISYDRVLEISAQLGEAVLHSMCKME
;
A
#
# COMPACT_ATOMS: atom_id res chain seq x y z
N MET A 1 36.32 0.57 9.14
CA MET A 1 35.15 -0.04 9.81
C MET A 1 33.92 0.67 9.28
N LYS A 2 33.12 0.01 8.42
CA LYS A 2 31.88 0.57 7.86
C LYS A 2 30.77 0.28 8.85
N ASN A 3 30.21 1.30 9.48
CA ASN A 3 29.03 1.14 10.32
C ASN A 3 27.84 0.85 9.41
N ALA A 4 27.19 -0.28 9.67
CA ALA A 4 25.96 -0.68 9.04
C ALA A 4 24.92 0.43 9.25
N SER A 5 24.35 0.92 8.16
CA SER A 5 23.15 1.73 8.17
C SER A 5 21.99 0.84 8.61
N ASP A 6 21.66 0.87 9.90
CA ASP A 6 20.38 0.38 10.38
C ASP A 6 19.29 1.16 9.65
N SER A 7 18.62 0.50 8.72
CA SER A 7 17.40 0.98 8.07
C SER A 7 16.25 0.94 9.07
N SER A 8 16.35 1.76 10.12
CA SER A 8 15.25 2.01 11.05
C SER A 8 14.22 2.84 10.30
N ASP A 9 13.14 2.21 9.84
CA ASP A 9 11.99 2.94 9.32
C ASP A 9 11.55 4.00 10.34
N PRO A 10 11.32 5.25 9.91
CA PRO A 10 11.04 6.32 10.84
C PRO A 10 9.71 6.10 11.54
N LEU A 11 9.73 6.12 12.88
CA LEU A 11 8.55 5.88 13.69
C LEU A 11 7.74 7.17 13.86
N ILE A 12 6.62 7.28 13.14
CA ILE A 12 5.66 8.38 13.31
C ILE A 12 4.45 7.87 14.11
N LEU A 13 4.18 8.53 15.24
CA LEU A 13 3.10 8.16 16.15
C LEU A 13 1.97 9.20 16.09
N LYS A 14 0.75 8.76 15.78
CA LYS A 14 -0.44 9.62 15.87
C LYS A 14 -0.85 9.78 17.34
N LEU A 15 -1.08 11.02 17.77
CA LEU A 15 -1.56 11.31 19.13
C LEU A 15 -2.92 10.65 19.43
N ALA A 16 -3.81 10.56 18.44
CA ALA A 16 -5.09 9.87 18.58
C ALA A 16 -4.90 8.38 18.95
N ASN A 17 -3.96 7.71 18.28
CA ASN A 17 -3.66 6.30 18.55
C ASN A 17 -3.04 6.13 19.94
N LEU A 18 -2.10 7.01 20.31
CA LEU A 18 -1.50 6.97 21.64
C LEU A 18 -2.53 7.23 22.75
N THR A 19 -3.46 8.14 22.52
CA THR A 19 -4.56 8.40 23.46
C THR A 19 -5.43 7.16 23.65
N MET A 20 -5.79 6.48 22.56
CA MET A 20 -6.56 5.24 22.59
C MET A 20 -5.81 4.12 23.33
N LEU A 21 -4.54 3.89 22.99
CA LEU A 21 -3.70 2.86 23.63
C LEU A 21 -3.51 3.13 25.12
N TYR A 22 -3.34 4.40 25.51
CA TYR A 22 -3.22 4.79 26.90
C TYR A 22 -4.53 4.57 27.68
N LYS A 23 -5.68 4.91 27.09
CA LYS A 23 -7.00 4.58 27.67
C LYS A 23 -7.17 3.08 27.90
N GLN A 24 -6.89 2.27 26.88
CA GLN A 24 -6.96 0.81 26.97
C GLN A 24 -6.04 0.26 28.06
N ARG A 25 -4.84 0.84 28.22
CA ARG A 25 -3.91 0.42 29.27
C ARG A 25 -4.44 0.76 30.67
N LEU A 26 -5.07 1.92 30.85
CA LEU A 26 -5.68 2.30 32.13
C LEU A 26 -6.87 1.40 32.49
N GLU A 27 -7.70 1.03 31.52
CA GLU A 27 -8.80 0.07 31.70
C GLU A 27 -8.27 -1.30 32.15
N GLN A 28 -7.19 -1.80 31.54
CA GLN A 28 -6.53 -3.05 31.95
C GLN A 28 -5.98 -3.00 33.38
N LEU A 29 -5.64 -1.81 33.88
CA LEU A 29 -5.16 -1.59 35.24
C LEU A 29 -6.32 -1.37 36.24
N GLY A 30 -7.58 -1.53 35.80
CA GLY A 30 -8.76 -1.43 36.65
C GLY A 30 -9.33 -0.02 36.78
N VAL A 31 -8.92 0.94 35.94
CA VAL A 31 -9.52 2.27 35.90
C VAL A 31 -10.76 2.23 35.01
N GLU A 32 -11.94 2.36 35.61
CA GLU A 32 -13.20 2.41 34.87
C GLU A 32 -13.37 3.76 34.17
N SER A 33 -13.58 3.74 32.85
CA SER A 33 -13.87 4.92 32.02
C SER A 33 -12.81 6.05 32.12
N PRO A 34 -11.54 5.80 31.74
CA PRO A 34 -10.46 6.79 31.89
C PRO A 34 -10.65 8.00 30.96
N ASP A 35 -10.84 9.17 31.56
CA ASP A 35 -10.90 10.45 30.85
C ASP A 35 -9.49 10.96 30.52
N VAL A 36 -8.95 10.46 29.41
CA VAL A 36 -7.64 10.88 28.89
C VAL A 36 -7.82 12.02 27.90
N HIS A 37 -7.29 13.19 28.27
CA HIS A 37 -7.23 14.36 27.39
C HIS A 37 -5.99 14.31 26.47
N PRO A 38 -6.16 14.29 25.13
CA PRO A 38 -5.04 14.15 24.18
C PRO A 38 -3.95 15.20 24.35
N THR A 39 -4.32 16.47 24.56
CA THR A 39 -3.34 17.57 24.73
C THR A 39 -2.48 17.37 25.97
N ARG A 40 -3.07 16.96 27.10
CA ARG A 40 -2.31 16.71 28.34
C ARG A 40 -1.38 15.52 28.21
N LEU A 41 -1.86 14.44 27.57
CA LEU A 41 -1.04 13.28 27.27
C LEU A 41 0.15 13.67 26.39
N LYS A 42 -0.08 14.46 25.33
CA LYS A 42 0.98 14.99 24.47
C LYS A 42 2.00 15.81 25.27
N ASP A 43 1.55 16.74 26.11
CA ASP A 43 2.45 17.59 26.91
C ASP A 43 3.29 16.74 27.89
N GLN A 44 2.69 15.71 28.52
CA GLN A 44 3.41 14.76 29.38
C GLN A 44 4.45 13.94 28.61
N LEU A 45 4.09 13.44 27.42
CA LEU A 45 5.01 12.68 26.57
C LEU A 45 6.21 13.53 26.15
N LEU A 46 5.98 14.78 25.73
CA LEU A 46 7.05 15.71 25.35
C LEU A 46 7.93 16.11 26.55
N PHE A 47 7.35 16.21 27.74
CA PHE A 47 8.10 16.52 28.95
C PHE A 47 9.00 15.36 29.42
N HIS A 48 8.53 14.11 29.31
CA HIS A 48 9.26 12.94 29.80
C HIS A 48 10.16 12.27 28.76
N ILE A 49 9.89 12.43 27.46
CA ILE A 49 10.66 11.78 26.39
C ILE A 49 11.52 12.83 25.70
N PRO A 50 12.84 12.89 25.99
CA PRO A 50 13.72 13.86 25.37
C PRO A 50 13.81 13.63 23.85
N LYS A 51 13.94 14.73 23.09
CA LYS A 51 14.05 14.76 21.62
C LYS A 51 12.80 14.30 20.86
N LEU A 52 11.70 13.99 21.55
CA LEU A 52 10.40 13.78 20.91
C LEU A 52 9.81 15.15 20.55
N GLN A 53 9.33 15.28 19.32
CA GLN A 53 8.74 16.51 18.81
C GLN A 53 7.32 16.26 18.31
N ALA A 54 6.41 17.20 18.57
CA ALA A 54 5.05 17.15 18.07
C ALA A 54 4.86 18.10 16.88
N HIS A 55 4.30 17.57 15.79
CA HIS A 55 4.04 18.28 14.54
C HIS A 55 2.54 18.22 14.24
N ARG A 56 1.94 19.39 13.98
CA ARG A 56 0.50 19.47 13.65
C ARG A 56 0.29 19.40 12.15
N GLN A 57 -0.51 18.44 11.70
CA GLN A 57 -0.91 18.28 10.30
C GLN A 57 -2.43 18.33 10.20
N GLY A 58 -2.98 19.53 9.97
CA GLY A 58 -4.42 19.75 9.98
C GLY A 58 -5.04 19.44 11.34
N ARG A 59 -5.92 18.44 11.40
CA ARG A 59 -6.58 17.99 12.65
C ARG A 59 -5.74 16.98 13.43
N ASP A 60 -4.77 16.34 12.79
CA ASP A 60 -3.92 15.33 13.41
C ASP A 60 -2.68 15.96 14.05
N VAL A 61 -2.24 15.37 15.16
CA VAL A 61 -0.96 15.66 15.82
C VAL A 61 -0.09 14.41 15.72
N MET A 62 1.07 14.57 15.09
CA MET A 62 2.08 13.53 14.88
C MET A 62 3.23 13.75 15.85
N LEU A 63 3.76 12.67 16.42
CA LEU A 63 4.94 12.66 17.27
C LEU A 63 6.05 11.89 16.56
N ALA A 64 7.24 12.48 16.49
CA ALA A 64 8.42 11.88 15.88
C ALA A 64 9.68 12.36 16.61
N PHE A 65 10.75 11.57 16.58
CA PHE A 65 12.04 12.01 17.11
C PHE A 65 12.70 12.99 16.13
N GLU A 66 13.38 14.00 16.68
CA GLU A 66 14.10 15.02 15.91
C GLU A 66 15.04 14.42 14.84
N ASN A 67 15.74 13.34 15.18
CA ASN A 67 16.68 12.67 14.29
C ASN A 67 16.01 11.95 13.10
N ASP A 68 14.72 11.60 13.24
CA ASP A 68 13.96 10.87 12.22
C ASP A 68 13.23 11.83 11.26
N VAL A 69 13.14 13.12 11.59
CA VAL A 69 12.44 14.10 10.75
C VAL A 69 13.02 14.15 9.33
N GLY A 70 14.34 14.05 9.19
CA GLY A 70 15.02 14.04 7.89
C GLY A 70 14.66 12.82 7.03
N SER A 71 14.62 11.62 7.63
CA SER A 71 14.24 10.39 6.92
C SER A 71 12.75 10.38 6.57
N ILE A 72 11.89 10.90 7.44
CA ILE A 72 10.45 11.11 7.19
C ILE A 72 10.23 12.03 5.97
N LEU A 73 10.94 13.17 5.92
CA LEU A 73 10.83 14.10 4.80
C LEU A 73 11.35 13.49 3.50
N SER A 74 12.46 12.74 3.57
CA SER A 74 13.01 12.00 2.43
C SER A 74 12.08 10.90 1.93
N GLN A 75 11.33 10.23 2.80
CA GLN A 75 10.31 9.27 2.41
C GLN A 75 9.07 9.96 1.84
N ALA A 76 8.59 11.03 2.48
CA ALA A 76 7.43 11.79 2.02
C ALA A 76 7.64 12.37 0.60
N SER A 77 8.86 12.78 0.25
CA SER A 77 9.18 13.28 -1.08
C SER A 77 9.02 12.20 -2.16
N LYS A 78 9.28 10.92 -1.85
CA LYS A 78 9.07 9.79 -2.77
C LYS A 78 7.58 9.57 -3.11
N TYR A 79 6.66 9.91 -2.20
CA TYR A 79 5.22 9.81 -2.43
C TYR A 79 4.63 11.01 -3.19
N GLY A 80 5.44 12.02 -3.53
CA GLY A 80 5.01 13.20 -4.27
C GLY A 80 4.28 12.83 -5.56
N GLU A 81 4.85 11.93 -6.37
CA GLU A 81 4.24 11.49 -7.63
C GLU A 81 2.87 10.81 -7.43
N ALA A 82 2.75 9.96 -6.40
CA ALA A 82 1.50 9.26 -6.08
C ALA A 82 0.36 10.24 -5.70
N ILE A 83 0.68 11.32 -4.99
CA ILE A 83 -0.30 12.37 -4.62
C ILE A 83 -0.75 13.16 -5.85
N HIS A 84 0.18 13.54 -6.73
CA HIS A 84 -0.17 14.23 -7.98
C HIS A 84 -1.03 13.35 -8.87
N LEU A 85 -0.71 12.06 -8.93
CA LEU A 85 -1.49 11.08 -9.67
C LEU A 85 -2.92 10.92 -9.12
N ALA A 86 -3.06 10.81 -7.80
CA ALA A 86 -4.36 10.72 -7.15
C ALA A 86 -5.22 11.97 -7.40
N LYS A 87 -4.61 13.16 -7.36
CA LYS A 87 -5.28 14.42 -7.69
C LYS A 87 -5.72 14.48 -9.15
N ALA A 88 -4.85 14.10 -10.09
CA ALA A 88 -5.18 14.04 -11.52
C ALA A 88 -6.34 13.07 -11.79
N ALA A 89 -6.31 11.88 -11.22
CA ALA A 89 -7.39 10.90 -11.32
C ALA A 89 -8.72 11.44 -10.74
N GLY A 90 -8.66 12.21 -9.66
CA GLY A 90 -9.83 12.88 -9.07
C GLY A 90 -10.44 13.96 -9.96
N ILE A 91 -9.63 14.68 -10.74
CA ILE A 91 -10.10 15.65 -11.73
C ILE A 91 -10.81 14.92 -12.88
N ILE A 92 -10.18 13.89 -13.44
CA ILE A 92 -10.73 13.11 -14.56
C ILE A 92 -12.05 12.43 -14.17
N ARG A 93 -12.13 11.84 -12.98
CA ARG A 93 -13.38 11.23 -12.49
C ARG A 93 -14.51 12.25 -12.39
N ARG A 94 -14.22 13.49 -12.00
CA ARG A 94 -15.24 14.55 -11.99
C ARG A 94 -15.67 14.90 -13.41
N ASP A 95 -14.72 15.01 -14.34
CA ASP A 95 -15.01 15.28 -15.76
C ASP A 95 -15.92 14.20 -16.37
N MET A 96 -15.59 12.92 -16.13
CA MET A 96 -16.44 11.78 -16.50
C MET A 96 -17.87 11.88 -15.96
N LEU A 97 -18.03 12.27 -14.70
CA LEU A 97 -19.35 12.36 -14.07
C LEU A 97 -20.18 13.55 -14.55
N HIS A 98 -19.54 14.61 -15.06
CA HIS A 98 -20.23 15.81 -15.55
C HIS A 98 -20.44 15.80 -17.07
N GLN A 99 -19.84 14.84 -17.78
CA GLN A 99 -20.08 14.64 -19.20
C GLN A 99 -21.50 14.12 -19.43
N LYS A 100 -22.34 14.95 -20.04
CA LYS A 100 -23.68 14.55 -20.47
C LYS A 100 -23.56 13.74 -21.75
N SER A 101 -23.74 12.42 -21.67
CA SER A 101 -23.99 11.61 -22.86
C SER A 101 -25.48 11.62 -23.19
N ASN A 102 -25.81 11.96 -24.43
CA ASN A 102 -27.17 11.79 -24.94
C ASN A 102 -27.35 10.33 -25.31
N PHE A 103 -27.72 9.49 -24.34
CA PHE A 103 -27.97 8.08 -24.61
C PHE A 103 -29.24 7.93 -25.45
N SER A 104 -29.06 7.80 -26.76
CA SER A 104 -30.15 7.71 -27.74
C SER A 104 -30.70 6.28 -27.87
N SER A 105 -30.85 5.52 -26.77
CA SER A 105 -31.48 4.17 -26.73
C SER A 105 -30.93 3.09 -27.68
N THR A 106 -29.96 3.41 -28.52
CA THR A 106 -29.28 2.55 -29.50
C THR A 106 -27.79 2.73 -29.26
N PHE A 107 -27.06 1.62 -29.14
CA PHE A 107 -25.60 1.67 -29.05
C PHE A 107 -25.03 1.74 -30.47
N ASN A 108 -24.79 2.93 -31.00
CA ASN A 108 -24.00 3.09 -32.21
C ASN A 108 -22.52 3.20 -31.83
N ASP A 109 -21.60 2.70 -32.67
CA ASP A 109 -20.15 2.75 -32.40
C ASP A 109 -19.64 4.17 -32.13
N THR A 110 -20.28 5.19 -32.73
CA THR A 110 -19.97 6.61 -32.51
C THR A 110 -20.32 7.11 -31.11
N ASP A 111 -21.28 6.48 -30.44
CA ASP A 111 -21.74 6.90 -29.11
C ASP A 111 -20.74 6.50 -28.02
N LEU A 112 -19.98 5.41 -28.26
CA LEU A 112 -18.91 4.96 -27.37
C LEU A 112 -17.70 5.89 -27.42
N GLU A 113 -17.30 6.36 -28.60
CA GLU A 113 -16.19 7.30 -28.74
C GLU A 113 -16.50 8.65 -28.08
N GLN A 114 -17.74 9.12 -28.17
CA GLN A 114 -18.20 10.37 -27.56
C GLN A 114 -18.47 10.25 -26.05
N ALA A 115 -18.57 9.03 -25.51
CA ALA A 115 -18.76 8.79 -24.08
C ALA A 115 -17.47 8.92 -23.27
N VAL A 116 -16.30 8.92 -23.91
CA VAL A 116 -15.01 9.05 -23.22
C VAL A 116 -14.57 10.51 -23.18
N PRO A 117 -14.29 11.09 -22.00
CA PRO A 117 -13.83 12.47 -21.92
C PRO A 117 -12.46 12.64 -22.59
N PRO A 118 -12.22 13.75 -23.31
CA PRO A 118 -10.91 14.07 -23.87
C PRO A 118 -9.80 14.11 -22.80
N SER A 119 -10.12 14.54 -21.58
CA SER A 119 -9.17 14.56 -20.46
C SER A 119 -8.70 13.16 -20.06
N LEU A 120 -9.58 12.15 -20.13
CA LEU A 120 -9.22 10.77 -19.87
C LEU A 120 -8.32 10.23 -20.99
N LEU A 121 -8.68 10.48 -22.25
CA LEU A 121 -7.87 10.04 -23.39
C LEU A 121 -6.47 10.64 -23.36
N GLN A 122 -6.36 11.94 -23.08
CA GLN A 122 -5.08 12.62 -22.96
C GLN A 122 -4.25 12.06 -21.80
N PHE A 123 -4.89 11.79 -20.66
CA PHE A 123 -4.23 11.20 -19.52
C PHE A 123 -3.75 9.76 -19.78
N TYR A 124 -4.60 8.94 -20.41
CA TYR A 124 -4.25 7.58 -20.82
C TYR A 124 -3.10 7.59 -21.82
N ASN A 125 -3.13 8.46 -22.83
CA ASN A 125 -2.07 8.57 -23.83
C ASN A 125 -0.75 9.05 -23.21
N CYS A 126 -0.78 10.00 -22.26
CA CYS A 126 0.40 10.37 -21.49
C CYS A 126 0.96 9.18 -20.70
N PHE A 127 0.08 8.42 -20.04
CA PHE A 127 0.48 7.22 -19.28
C PHE A 127 1.01 6.09 -20.18
N ALA A 128 0.38 5.87 -21.33
CA ALA A 128 0.79 4.87 -22.31
C ALA A 128 2.15 5.20 -22.93
N LYS A 129 2.42 6.48 -23.22
CA LYS A 129 3.74 6.96 -23.66
C LYS A 129 4.80 6.82 -22.56
N TYR A 130 4.44 7.05 -21.31
CA TYR A 130 5.33 6.78 -20.17
C TYR A 130 5.66 5.28 -20.05
N LYS A 131 4.68 4.43 -20.39
CA LYS A 131 4.79 2.97 -20.37
C LYS A 131 5.69 2.40 -21.47
N GLU A 132 5.88 3.11 -22.58
CA GLU A 132 6.78 2.67 -23.67
C GLU A 132 8.27 2.69 -23.30
N GLY A 133 8.65 3.39 -22.21
CA GLY A 133 10.02 3.44 -21.69
C GLY A 133 10.24 2.76 -20.34
N THR A 134 9.16 2.35 -19.66
CA THR A 134 9.24 1.58 -18.41
C THR A 134 8.60 0.24 -18.66
N ASP A 135 9.41 -0.82 -18.65
CA ASP A 135 8.89 -2.17 -18.51
C ASP A 135 8.05 -2.19 -17.22
N VAL A 136 6.72 -2.18 -17.35
CA VAL A 136 5.83 -2.37 -16.22
C VAL A 136 5.93 -3.85 -15.89
N HIS A 137 6.98 -4.17 -15.15
CA HIS A 137 7.12 -5.40 -14.41
C HIS A 137 6.04 -5.39 -13.32
N ARG A 138 4.79 -5.71 -13.72
CA ARG A 138 3.71 -6.11 -12.80
C ARG A 138 4.12 -7.34 -11.98
N HIS A 139 5.21 -8.00 -12.38
CA HIS A 139 5.77 -9.23 -11.86
C HIS A 139 7.25 -9.07 -11.51
N SER A 140 7.64 -7.96 -10.86
CA SER A 140 8.87 -8.01 -10.08
C SER A 140 8.65 -9.01 -8.96
N LYS A 141 9.56 -9.99 -8.80
CA LYS A 141 9.53 -10.96 -7.69
C LYS A 141 9.45 -10.25 -6.32
N ASP A 142 9.93 -9.01 -6.25
CA ASP A 142 9.92 -8.15 -5.05
C ASP A 142 8.60 -7.41 -4.81
N ARG A 143 7.60 -7.54 -5.71
CA ARG A 143 6.31 -6.82 -5.64
C ARG A 143 5.09 -7.70 -5.97
N GLU A 144 5.21 -9.02 -5.90
CA GLU A 144 4.09 -9.94 -6.13
C GLU A 144 2.97 -9.69 -5.09
N PRO A 145 1.72 -9.43 -5.50
CA PRO A 145 0.62 -9.20 -4.55
C PRO A 145 0.40 -10.43 -3.68
N PRO A 146 0.38 -10.31 -2.33
CA PRO A 146 0.22 -11.47 -1.43
C PRO A 146 -1.01 -12.33 -1.74
N PHE A 147 -2.10 -11.71 -2.19
CA PHE A 147 -3.31 -12.40 -2.61
C PHE A 147 -3.10 -13.31 -3.83
N ALA A 148 -2.43 -12.82 -4.88
CA ALA A 148 -2.21 -13.60 -6.10
C ALA A 148 -1.29 -14.81 -5.85
N VAL A 149 -0.28 -14.64 -4.98
CA VAL A 149 0.61 -15.72 -4.53
C VAL A 149 -0.17 -16.76 -3.73
N TYR A 150 -0.95 -16.31 -2.73
CA TYR A 150 -1.80 -17.19 -1.92
C TYR A 150 -2.79 -17.97 -2.78
N MET A 151 -3.49 -17.30 -3.69
CA MET A 151 -4.47 -17.94 -4.58
C MET A 151 -3.83 -18.99 -5.48
N GLY A 152 -2.69 -18.68 -6.10
CA GLY A 152 -1.95 -19.64 -6.93
C GLY A 152 -1.52 -20.88 -6.15
N LEU A 153 -0.94 -20.70 -4.96
CA LEU A 153 -0.53 -21.79 -4.08
C LEU A 153 -1.71 -22.61 -3.56
N TYR A 154 -2.80 -21.95 -3.16
CA TYR A 154 -3.99 -22.61 -2.62
C TYR A 154 -4.68 -23.47 -3.69
N VAL A 155 -4.90 -22.90 -4.88
CA VAL A 155 -5.51 -23.63 -6.01
C VAL A 155 -4.59 -24.78 -6.44
N PHE A 156 -3.28 -24.58 -6.47
CA PHE A 156 -2.31 -25.64 -6.74
C PHE A 156 -2.38 -26.77 -5.71
N ALA A 157 -2.37 -26.45 -4.42
CA ALA A 157 -2.45 -27.43 -3.35
C ALA A 157 -3.73 -28.26 -3.40
N LYS A 158 -4.86 -27.65 -3.80
CA LYS A 158 -6.18 -28.32 -3.87
C LYS A 158 -6.43 -29.06 -5.17
N THR A 159 -5.97 -28.55 -6.30
CA THR A 159 -6.38 -29.06 -7.63
C THR A 159 -5.23 -29.69 -8.40
N ARG A 160 -3.99 -29.22 -8.22
CA ARG A 160 -2.82 -29.55 -9.05
C ARG A 160 -3.03 -29.33 -10.56
N LYS A 161 -4.07 -28.58 -10.97
CA LYS A 161 -4.43 -28.38 -12.39
C LYS A 161 -3.81 -27.10 -12.93
N ARG A 162 -2.80 -27.26 -13.80
CA ARG A 162 -2.11 -26.17 -14.50
C ARG A 162 -3.08 -25.22 -15.22
N GLN A 163 -4.01 -25.77 -16.00
CA GLN A 163 -4.99 -25.00 -16.80
C GLN A 163 -5.81 -24.00 -15.97
N ILE A 164 -6.19 -24.34 -14.74
CA ILE A 164 -6.98 -23.45 -13.87
C ILE A 164 -6.12 -22.28 -13.38
N ILE A 165 -4.87 -22.57 -13.01
CA ILE A 165 -3.94 -21.57 -12.50
C ILE A 165 -3.50 -20.63 -13.62
N GLU A 166 -3.28 -21.14 -14.84
CA GLU A 166 -3.00 -20.34 -16.02
C GLU A 166 -4.17 -19.43 -16.38
N MET A 167 -5.40 -19.94 -16.39
CA MET A 167 -6.59 -19.10 -16.62
C MET A 167 -6.70 -18.00 -15.56
N LEU A 168 -6.50 -18.30 -14.28
CA LEU A 168 -6.50 -17.30 -13.21
C LEU A 168 -5.36 -16.29 -13.36
N HIS A 169 -4.20 -16.73 -13.86
CA HIS A 169 -3.06 -15.87 -14.12
C HIS A 169 -3.31 -14.91 -15.28
N GLU A 170 -3.86 -15.40 -16.40
CA GLU A 170 -4.25 -14.59 -17.56
C GLU A 170 -5.29 -13.52 -17.19
N ASN A 171 -6.17 -13.82 -16.23
CA ASN A 171 -7.15 -12.87 -15.69
C ASN A 171 -6.60 -11.99 -14.55
N GLY A 172 -5.31 -12.10 -14.21
CA GLY A 172 -4.66 -11.28 -13.18
C GLY A 172 -5.07 -11.61 -11.74
N LEU A 173 -5.68 -12.78 -11.51
CA LEU A 173 -6.16 -13.25 -10.21
C LEU A 173 -5.17 -14.18 -9.49
N SER A 174 -4.14 -14.67 -10.19
CA SER A 174 -3.10 -15.56 -9.66
C SER A 174 -1.72 -15.25 -10.25
N ILE A 175 -0.66 -15.70 -9.58
CA ILE A 175 0.66 -15.86 -10.19
C ILE A 175 0.68 -17.02 -11.19
N SER A 176 1.69 -17.07 -12.07
CA SER A 176 1.82 -18.11 -13.09
C SER A 176 2.08 -19.48 -12.46
N TYR A 177 1.67 -20.54 -13.17
CA TYR A 177 1.89 -21.91 -12.69
C TYR A 177 3.37 -22.22 -12.44
N ASP A 178 4.26 -21.78 -13.33
CA ASP A 178 5.69 -22.00 -13.19
C ASP A 178 6.25 -21.28 -11.94
N ARG A 179 5.71 -20.11 -11.59
CA ARG A 179 6.07 -19.39 -10.36
C ARG A 179 5.55 -20.08 -9.11
N VAL A 180 4.35 -20.67 -9.15
CA VAL A 180 3.83 -21.52 -8.08
C VAL A 180 4.76 -22.70 -7.82
N LEU A 181 5.24 -23.36 -8.88
CA LEU A 181 6.21 -24.45 -8.76
C LEU A 181 7.53 -23.97 -8.13
N GLU A 182 8.08 -22.85 -8.59
CA GLU A 182 9.32 -22.28 -8.05
C GLU A 182 9.20 -22.01 -6.54
N ILE A 183 8.13 -21.32 -6.11
CA ILE A 183 7.89 -21.02 -4.70
C ILE A 183 7.70 -22.31 -3.89
N SER A 184 6.97 -23.28 -4.43
CA SER A 184 6.76 -24.56 -3.75
C SER A 184 8.05 -25.36 -3.55
N ALA A 185 8.96 -25.32 -4.53
CA ALA A 185 10.27 -25.95 -4.44
C ALA A 185 11.16 -25.24 -3.41
N GLN A 186 11.22 -23.89 -3.45
CA GLN A 186 11.98 -23.09 -2.48
C GLN A 186 11.50 -23.34 -1.05
N LEU A 187 10.18 -23.45 -0.83
CA LEU A 187 9.63 -23.79 0.47
C LEU A 187 10.04 -25.21 0.91
N GLY A 188 10.02 -26.17 -0.01
CA GLY A 188 10.49 -27.54 0.26
C GLY A 188 11.96 -27.59 0.69
N GLU A 189 12.84 -26.90 -0.05
CA GLU A 189 14.27 -26.81 0.27
C GLU A 189 14.51 -26.11 1.62
N ALA A 190 13.78 -25.03 1.91
CA ALA A 190 13.91 -24.33 3.18
C ALA A 190 13.51 -25.20 4.37
N VAL A 191 12.42 -25.99 4.23
CA VAL A 191 11.99 -26.95 5.26
C VAL A 191 13.03 -28.05 5.44
N LEU A 192 13.53 -28.64 4.35
CA LEU A 192 14.57 -29.68 4.40
C LEU A 192 15.84 -29.17 5.12
N HIS A 193 16.31 -27.99 4.75
CA HIS A 193 17.49 -27.38 5.38
C HIS A 193 17.25 -27.00 6.84
N SER A 194 16.02 -26.63 7.23
CA SER A 194 15.67 -26.41 8.63
C SER A 194 15.64 -27.71 9.45
N MET A 195 15.25 -28.83 8.83
CA MET A 195 15.24 -30.15 9.45
C MET A 195 16.66 -30.72 9.63
N CYS A 196 17.52 -30.59 8.62
CA CYS A 196 18.91 -31.06 8.70
C CYS A 196 19.80 -30.25 9.68
N LYS A 197 19.35 -29.07 10.13
CA LYS A 197 20.05 -28.29 11.18
C LYS A 197 19.64 -28.65 12.61
N MET A 198 18.71 -29.59 12.77
CA MET A 198 18.25 -30.09 14.08
C MET A 198 18.86 -31.44 14.46
N GLU A 199 19.76 -32.00 13.64
CA GLU A 199 20.65 -33.13 13.95
C GLU A 199 22.08 -32.65 14.21
#